data_AF-W9XAT1-F1
#
_entry.id   AF-W9XAT1-F1
#
_cell.length_a   1.000
_cell.length_b   1.000
_cell.length_c   1.000
_cell.angle_alpha   90.00
_cell.angle_beta   90.00
_cell.angle_gamma   90.00
#
_symmetry.space_group_name_H-M   'P 1'
#
loop_
_entity.id
_entity.type
_entity.pdbx_description
1 polymer ?
#
loop_
_entity_poly.entity_id
_entity_poly.type
_entity_poly.pdbx_seq_one_letter_code
_entity_poly.pdbx_strand_id
1 'polypeptide(L)'
;MWPPGWAYARRLPSRPAQSPSIHSAARRTRASRPKVRTGCKTCKIRRIKCDEVRPSCRRCTSTGRKCDGYEFPPRSEEESASPSSTSLSPLPPNSISKPFHGTTQERRIFHRFQYCTVPALTGGSESGFWTKIVLRVGLEEPIVRSAIIALGMLHEDYQDRCGKYSPEAIEDESYRYAVRLYGATLRELNRRLDVPSPTNAQLAIIASILFACFEVLRRNNMAAVVHYQMGMRALIRQMNLPQGDQSAMTPYSPTQQHKATFREIPQNEVDEILRVFARYDIQACTFSKERAEPLLTHVDQVPQVLPTSLSLSQVRNHLDNLLVSVYQLVKSDLGMYRYWTADSVPMAWDVQRQEAIGIFDAWMAALEDFFRSQGTKLSAADIRSLLGLRLQIKTAVIMLKTCIDSGPETVFDAFRDDFEDMVSKVEQMTAALSMPEANPLEVDLVPFTMELGINHPLFFVACKCRDWGIRRRAIAQLRRAGKEGVWEGPIMAVLARRIMLLEEEGLSRGEVVPETNRFHNIKKNVDYDDRKILFEATRASDMTCKNFSVHRESLGF
;
A
#
# COMPACT_ATOMS: atom_id res chain seq x y z
N MET A 1 42.62 40.85 -33.37
CA MET A 1 41.97 41.82 -32.47
C MET A 1 42.76 41.82 -31.17
N TRP A 2 43.28 43.00 -30.80
CA TRP A 2 44.31 43.20 -29.78
C TRP A 2 43.81 43.05 -28.32
N PRO A 3 44.74 42.84 -27.37
CA PRO A 3 44.53 42.50 -25.95
C PRO A 3 44.51 43.75 -25.06
N PRO A 4 44.53 43.64 -23.71
CA PRO A 4 45.81 43.91 -23.00
C PRO A 4 45.96 43.11 -21.68
N GLY A 5 47.15 42.61 -21.32
CA GLY A 5 48.26 43.36 -20.72
C GLY A 5 48.29 43.02 -19.21
N TRP A 6 49.41 42.83 -18.50
CA TRP A 6 50.61 43.65 -18.48
C TRP A 6 51.82 42.83 -18.01
N ALA A 7 52.98 43.15 -18.57
CA ALA A 7 54.29 42.58 -18.31
C ALA A 7 55.01 43.23 -17.10
N TYR A 8 56.09 42.59 -16.62
CA TYR A 8 57.46 43.13 -16.43
C TYR A 8 58.32 42.03 -15.74
N ALA A 9 59.41 41.47 -16.30
CA ALA A 9 60.79 42.01 -16.46
C ALA A 9 61.39 42.54 -15.12
N ARG A 10 62.59 42.21 -14.60
CA ARG A 10 63.89 41.70 -15.11
C ARG A 10 64.86 41.40 -13.92
N ARG A 11 65.81 40.48 -14.17
CA ARG A 11 67.29 40.47 -13.88
C ARG A 11 67.85 40.77 -12.46
N LEU A 12 68.55 39.75 -11.90
CA LEU A 12 70.00 39.61 -11.53
C LEU A 12 70.78 40.87 -11.06
N PRO A 13 71.82 40.81 -10.17
CA PRO A 13 72.96 39.89 -10.31
C PRO A 13 73.88 39.53 -9.07
N SER A 14 74.76 38.54 -9.30
CA SER A 14 76.18 38.36 -8.91
C SER A 14 76.77 38.57 -7.48
N ARG A 15 77.28 37.45 -6.90
CA ARG A 15 78.65 37.13 -6.34
C ARG A 15 79.54 38.26 -5.79
N PRO A 16 80.34 38.05 -4.70
CA PRO A 16 81.50 37.14 -4.76
C PRO A 16 81.89 36.40 -3.45
N ALA A 17 82.95 35.59 -3.58
CA ALA A 17 83.45 34.58 -2.65
C ALA A 17 84.46 35.12 -1.60
N GLN A 18 84.46 34.51 -0.41
CA GLN A 18 85.61 34.43 0.51
C GLN A 18 85.58 33.12 1.32
N SER A 19 86.75 32.56 1.57
CA SER A 19 87.09 31.38 2.39
C SER A 19 88.32 31.72 3.23
N PRO A 20 88.76 30.96 4.26
CA PRO A 20 88.11 29.88 5.01
C PRO A 20 88.18 30.08 6.55
N SER A 21 87.29 29.42 7.32
CA SER A 21 87.52 29.23 8.75
C SER A 21 87.01 27.85 9.19
N ILE A 22 87.93 27.06 9.73
CA ILE A 22 87.73 25.69 10.20
C ILE A 22 86.97 25.74 11.52
N HIS A 23 85.75 25.19 11.55
CA HIS A 23 85.09 24.75 12.78
C HIS A 23 84.44 23.38 12.55
N SER A 24 84.84 22.45 13.40
CA SER A 24 84.33 21.09 13.51
C SER A 24 82.88 21.09 14.01
N ALA A 25 81.93 20.62 13.20
CA ALA A 25 80.60 20.25 13.68
C ALA A 25 79.96 19.15 12.78
N ALA A 26 79.78 17.98 13.39
CA ALA A 26 78.80 16.92 13.15
C ALA A 26 78.41 16.54 11.70
N ARG A 27 78.69 15.28 11.35
CA ARG A 27 78.09 14.53 10.23
C ARG A 27 76.56 14.69 10.24
N ARG A 28 76.01 15.47 9.29
CA ARG A 28 74.58 15.48 8.99
C ARG A 28 74.18 14.19 8.27
N THR A 29 73.67 13.24 9.02
CA THR A 29 72.85 12.15 8.49
C THR A 29 71.51 12.70 7.98
N ARG A 30 71.01 12.11 6.89
CA ARG A 30 69.73 12.47 6.28
C ARG A 30 68.61 12.32 7.31
N ALA A 31 67.93 13.41 7.65
CA ALA A 31 66.70 13.34 8.46
C ALA A 31 65.65 12.52 7.71
N SER A 32 65.39 11.30 8.19
CA SER A 32 64.27 10.47 7.77
C SER A 32 62.99 11.17 8.21
N ARG A 33 62.31 11.83 7.27
CA ARG A 33 61.00 12.44 7.52
C ARG A 33 59.92 11.36 7.38
N PRO A 34 58.89 11.38 8.23
CA PRO A 34 57.82 10.38 8.23
C PRO A 34 57.14 10.31 6.86
N LYS A 35 57.02 9.09 6.33
CA LYS A 35 56.35 8.81 5.06
C LYS A 35 54.84 9.03 5.23
N VAL A 36 54.28 10.00 4.52
CA VAL A 36 52.83 10.24 4.49
C VAL A 36 52.19 9.11 3.68
N ARG A 37 51.36 8.28 4.33
CA ARG A 37 50.79 7.03 3.75
C ARG A 37 49.64 7.29 2.75
N THR A 38 49.18 8.54 2.67
CA THR A 38 47.98 9.02 1.98
C THR A 38 48.25 9.74 0.65
N GLY A 39 49.49 9.81 0.17
CA GLY A 39 49.80 10.44 -1.13
C GLY A 39 49.26 9.67 -2.35
N CYS A 40 49.04 10.36 -3.48
CA CYS A 40 48.61 9.70 -4.72
C CYS A 40 49.66 8.71 -5.23
N LYS A 41 49.25 7.69 -5.98
CA LYS A 41 50.12 6.64 -6.53
C LYS A 41 51.31 7.23 -7.30
N THR A 42 51.06 8.21 -8.16
CA THR A 42 52.12 8.85 -8.97
C THR A 42 53.16 9.57 -8.09
N CYS A 43 52.75 10.25 -7.02
CA CYS A 43 53.69 10.89 -6.07
C CYS A 43 54.43 9.85 -5.20
N LYS A 44 53.76 8.75 -4.82
CA LYS A 44 54.38 7.62 -4.11
C LYS A 44 55.46 6.95 -4.96
N ILE A 45 55.17 6.66 -6.23
CA ILE A 45 56.14 6.10 -7.20
C ILE A 45 57.35 7.04 -7.35
N ARG A 46 57.09 8.34 -7.46
CA ARG A 46 58.13 9.36 -7.58
C ARG A 46 58.88 9.65 -6.26
N ARG A 47 58.49 9.03 -5.14
CA ARG A 47 59.04 9.26 -3.79
C ARG A 47 59.08 10.75 -3.40
N ILE A 48 58.06 11.50 -3.81
CA ILE A 48 57.88 12.92 -3.47
C ILE A 48 56.64 13.12 -2.61
N LYS A 49 56.63 14.15 -1.76
CA LYS A 49 55.47 14.49 -0.93
C LYS A 49 54.29 14.92 -1.82
N CYS A 50 53.16 14.24 -1.68
CA CYS A 50 51.90 14.62 -2.30
C CYS A 50 51.24 15.75 -1.52
N ASP A 51 50.58 16.67 -2.21
CA ASP A 51 49.76 17.74 -1.64
C ASP A 51 48.31 17.31 -1.36
N GLU A 52 47.96 16.06 -1.71
CA GLU A 52 46.68 15.39 -1.38
C GLU A 52 45.40 16.03 -1.94
N VAL A 53 45.54 17.03 -2.82
CA VAL A 53 44.43 17.64 -3.56
C VAL A 53 43.75 16.59 -4.46
N ARG A 54 42.42 16.54 -4.42
CA ARG A 54 41.57 15.67 -5.24
C ARG A 54 40.84 16.50 -6.32
N PRO A 55 40.57 15.94 -7.51
CA PRO A 55 40.82 14.56 -7.94
C PRO A 55 42.26 14.27 -8.38
N SER A 56 43.05 15.29 -8.71
CA SER A 56 44.46 15.17 -9.10
C SER A 56 45.33 16.12 -8.29
N CYS A 57 46.46 15.61 -7.76
CA CYS A 57 47.36 16.41 -6.96
C CYS A 57 48.11 17.45 -7.81
N ARG A 58 48.42 18.63 -7.24
CA ARG A 58 49.07 19.73 -7.96
C ARG A 58 50.46 19.35 -8.44
N ARG A 59 51.17 18.46 -7.73
CA ARG A 59 52.50 17.98 -8.18
C ARG A 59 52.46 17.11 -9.43
N CYS A 60 51.34 16.47 -9.73
CA CYS A 60 51.17 15.72 -10.97
C CYS A 60 50.78 16.67 -12.10
N THR A 61 49.76 17.51 -11.87
CA THR A 61 49.23 18.42 -12.90
C THR A 61 50.23 19.51 -13.30
N SER A 62 50.94 20.13 -12.35
CA SER A 62 51.97 21.14 -12.64
C SER A 62 53.14 20.62 -13.47
N THR A 63 53.35 19.30 -13.52
CA THR A 63 54.41 18.67 -14.31
C THR A 63 53.89 18.00 -15.57
N GLY A 64 52.63 18.25 -15.96
CA GLY A 64 51.98 17.68 -17.13
C GLY A 64 51.72 16.18 -17.06
N ARG A 65 51.76 15.57 -15.86
CA ARG A 65 51.58 14.13 -15.66
C ARG A 65 50.16 13.80 -15.22
N LYS A 66 49.62 12.69 -15.73
CA LYS A 66 48.38 12.08 -15.24
C LYS A 66 48.57 11.63 -13.78
N CYS A 67 47.61 11.98 -12.92
CA CYS A 67 47.61 11.59 -11.51
C CYS A 67 46.80 10.31 -11.34
N ASP A 68 47.44 9.22 -10.95
CA ASP A 68 46.81 7.88 -10.86
C ASP A 68 45.95 7.68 -9.59
N GLY A 69 45.52 8.78 -8.97
CA GLY A 69 44.65 8.78 -7.80
C GLY A 69 45.28 8.27 -6.50
N TYR A 70 44.47 8.15 -5.46
CA TYR A 70 44.84 7.74 -4.10
C TYR A 70 44.40 6.30 -3.82
N GLU A 71 45.18 5.54 -3.05
CA GLU A 71 44.80 4.17 -2.63
C GLU A 71 43.83 4.20 -1.45
N PHE A 72 42.73 3.45 -1.54
CA PHE A 72 41.94 3.02 -0.39
C PHE A 72 42.37 1.59 -0.02
N PRO A 73 42.92 1.34 1.18
CA PRO A 73 43.17 -0.03 1.62
C PRO A 73 41.85 -0.74 1.98
N PRO A 74 41.66 -2.02 1.60
CA PRO A 74 40.60 -2.85 2.14
C PRO A 74 40.87 -3.11 3.63
N ARG A 75 39.84 -3.01 4.47
CA ARG A 75 39.93 -3.11 5.93
C ARG A 75 39.99 -4.60 6.32
N SER A 76 41.15 -5.04 6.80
CA SER A 76 41.36 -6.35 7.40
C SER A 76 40.68 -6.43 8.78
N GLU A 77 40.05 -7.57 9.03
CA GLU A 77 39.50 -8.03 10.30
C GLU A 77 40.61 -8.10 11.37
N GLU A 78 40.30 -7.66 12.60
CA GLU A 78 40.76 -8.30 13.84
C GLU A 78 40.08 -7.67 15.06
N GLU A 79 39.83 -8.55 16.03
CA GLU A 79 39.04 -8.46 17.25
C GLU A 79 39.60 -7.48 18.28
N SER A 80 38.73 -6.90 19.13
CA SER A 80 38.96 -6.71 20.57
C SER A 80 37.73 -6.07 21.23
N ALA A 81 37.32 -6.67 22.35
CA ALA A 81 36.17 -6.32 23.18
C ALA A 81 36.35 -5.03 24.01
N SER A 82 35.25 -4.28 24.23
CA SER A 82 34.72 -3.82 25.55
C SER A 82 33.89 -2.52 25.42
N PRO A 83 32.95 -2.25 26.36
CA PRO A 83 31.76 -1.44 26.09
C PRO A 83 31.85 -0.01 26.64
N SER A 84 31.14 0.92 26.00
CA SER A 84 30.17 1.88 26.63
C SER A 84 30.07 3.21 25.88
N SER A 85 28.82 3.66 25.75
CA SER A 85 28.31 5.04 25.69
C SER A 85 27.74 5.58 24.36
N THR A 86 26.53 6.08 24.56
CA THR A 86 25.44 6.52 23.70
C THR A 86 25.78 7.75 22.84
N SER A 87 25.54 7.68 21.53
CA SER A 87 25.03 8.83 20.76
C SER A 87 24.36 8.35 19.45
N LEU A 88 23.11 8.77 19.26
CA LEU A 88 22.27 8.47 18.10
C LEU A 88 22.64 9.41 16.96
N SER A 89 23.18 8.85 15.88
CA SER A 89 23.22 9.48 14.55
C SER A 89 23.08 8.39 13.48
N PRO A 90 22.44 8.69 12.33
CA PRO A 90 21.90 7.66 11.44
C PRO A 90 23.03 6.97 10.66
N LEU A 91 23.11 5.63 10.75
CA LEU A 91 24.09 4.84 10.00
C LEU A 91 23.75 4.78 8.49
N PRO A 92 24.76 4.77 7.60
CA PRO A 92 24.58 4.46 6.17
C PRO A 92 24.32 2.95 5.94
N PRO A 93 23.67 2.56 4.83
CA PRO A 93 23.21 1.20 4.59
C PRO A 93 24.38 0.29 4.17
N ASN A 94 24.86 -0.53 5.10
CA ASN A 94 25.74 -1.66 4.80
C ASN A 94 25.45 -2.82 5.75
N SER A 95 24.60 -3.77 5.33
CA SER A 95 24.92 -5.22 5.40
C SER A 95 23.80 -6.05 4.75
N ILE A 96 23.98 -6.39 3.47
CA ILE A 96 23.31 -7.53 2.79
C ILE A 96 23.93 -8.87 3.29
N SER A 97 24.82 -8.82 4.27
CA SER A 97 25.83 -9.86 4.52
C SER A 97 25.42 -10.95 5.52
N LYS A 98 24.15 -10.98 5.97
CA LYS A 98 23.34 -12.18 6.27
C LYS A 98 22.24 -11.88 7.32
N PRO A 99 20.97 -11.85 6.89
CA PRO A 99 19.87 -12.16 7.81
C PRO A 99 19.31 -13.58 7.57
N PHE A 100 19.63 -14.23 6.45
CA PHE A 100 19.30 -15.65 6.16
C PHE A 100 20.24 -16.26 5.09
N HIS A 101 20.19 -17.58 4.92
CA HIS A 101 20.87 -18.31 3.83
C HIS A 101 20.10 -18.18 2.50
N GLY A 102 20.69 -17.52 1.51
CA GLY A 102 20.13 -17.34 0.17
C GLY A 102 21.12 -16.69 -0.79
N THR A 103 20.76 -16.64 -2.07
CA THR A 103 21.51 -15.99 -3.13
C THR A 103 21.59 -14.46 -2.90
N THR A 104 22.55 -13.80 -3.55
CA THR A 104 22.68 -12.34 -3.48
C THR A 104 21.43 -11.64 -4.03
N GLN A 105 20.79 -12.21 -5.07
CA GLN A 105 19.57 -11.67 -5.64
C GLN A 105 18.41 -11.77 -4.66
N GLU A 106 18.19 -12.93 -4.02
CA GLU A 106 17.12 -13.10 -3.02
C GLU A 106 17.27 -12.13 -1.85
N ARG A 107 18.50 -11.90 -1.37
CA ARG A 107 18.75 -10.92 -0.29
C ARG A 107 18.50 -9.49 -0.73
N ARG A 108 18.85 -9.12 -1.97
CA ARG A 108 18.53 -7.81 -2.56
C ARG A 108 17.01 -7.62 -2.59
N ILE A 109 16.27 -8.60 -3.11
CA ILE A 109 14.81 -8.51 -3.21
C ILE A 109 14.16 -8.44 -1.84
N PHE A 110 14.60 -9.24 -0.87
CA PHE A 110 14.08 -9.17 0.50
C PHE A 110 14.30 -7.77 1.12
N HIS A 111 15.48 -7.19 0.91
CA HIS A 111 15.76 -5.83 1.35
C HIS A 111 14.86 -4.81 0.62
N ARG A 112 14.68 -4.93 -0.69
CA ARG A 112 13.75 -4.09 -1.46
C ARG A 112 12.31 -4.26 -1.02
N PHE A 113 11.90 -5.46 -0.62
CA PHE A 113 10.59 -5.73 -0.07
C PHE A 113 10.36 -4.88 1.18
N GLN A 114 11.31 -4.89 2.12
CA GLN A 114 11.26 -4.11 3.35
C GLN A 114 11.15 -2.59 3.11
N TYR A 115 11.94 -2.04 2.17
CA TYR A 115 12.05 -0.57 2.02
C TYR A 115 11.20 0.03 0.90
N CYS A 116 10.67 -0.78 -0.01
CA CYS A 116 9.89 -0.28 -1.14
C CYS A 116 8.51 -0.94 -1.24
N THR A 117 8.43 -2.27 -1.05
CA THR A 117 7.17 -3.00 -1.22
C THR A 117 6.25 -2.80 -0.02
N VAL A 118 6.76 -2.98 1.19
CA VAL A 118 5.98 -2.76 2.42
C VAL A 118 5.39 -1.35 2.50
N PRO A 119 6.16 -0.25 2.28
CA PRO A 119 5.58 1.10 2.29
C PRO A 119 4.50 1.33 1.22
N ALA A 120 4.66 0.74 0.03
CA ALA A 120 3.66 0.83 -1.03
C ALA A 120 2.35 0.09 -0.65
N LEU A 121 2.47 -1.15 -0.18
CA LEU A 121 1.33 -1.98 0.22
C LEU A 121 0.53 -1.36 1.37
N THR A 122 1.22 -0.89 2.41
CA THR A 122 0.61 -0.46 3.69
C THR A 122 -0.18 0.84 3.63
N GLY A 123 0.18 1.79 2.75
CA GLY A 123 -0.53 3.08 2.62
C GLY A 123 -0.50 4.01 3.85
N GLY A 124 0.09 3.59 4.98
CA GLY A 124 0.05 4.29 6.27
C GLY A 124 -0.66 3.50 7.38
N SER A 125 -1.20 2.34 7.04
CA SER A 125 -1.97 1.45 7.91
C SER A 125 -1.29 0.06 8.01
N GLU A 126 -1.66 -0.82 8.96
CA GLU A 126 -1.07 -2.19 9.09
C GLU A 126 0.46 -2.29 9.27
N SER A 127 1.15 -1.22 9.67
CA SER A 127 2.61 -1.23 9.76
C SER A 127 3.13 -2.32 10.71
N GLY A 128 2.41 -2.63 11.79
CA GLY A 128 2.75 -3.68 12.76
C GLY A 128 2.86 -5.06 12.11
N PHE A 129 1.83 -5.50 11.38
CA PHE A 129 1.81 -6.77 10.66
C PHE A 129 3.01 -6.90 9.70
N TRP A 130 3.19 -5.95 8.78
CA TRP A 130 4.22 -6.06 7.76
C TRP A 130 5.64 -5.93 8.34
N THR A 131 5.87 -4.92 9.18
CA THR A 131 7.24 -4.61 9.65
C THR A 131 7.71 -5.50 10.80
N LYS A 132 6.78 -5.97 11.67
CA LYS A 132 7.13 -6.76 12.86
C LYS A 132 6.88 -8.25 12.70
N ILE A 133 5.82 -8.66 11.99
CA ILE A 133 5.42 -10.08 11.87
C ILE A 133 5.97 -10.68 10.58
N VAL A 134 5.55 -10.16 9.43
CA VAL A 134 5.91 -10.73 8.11
C VAL A 134 7.42 -10.76 7.91
N LEU A 135 8.13 -9.66 8.19
CA LEU A 135 9.58 -9.62 8.04
C LEU A 135 10.29 -10.58 9.00
N ARG A 136 9.87 -10.66 10.27
CA ARG A 136 10.48 -11.58 11.26
C ARG A 136 10.29 -13.04 10.84
N VAL A 137 9.05 -13.43 10.55
CA VAL A 137 8.74 -14.80 10.11
C VAL A 137 9.42 -15.09 8.77
N GLY A 138 9.54 -14.12 7.87
CA GLY A 138 10.31 -14.27 6.63
C GLY A 138 11.81 -14.50 6.82
N LEU A 139 12.39 -14.05 7.94
CA LEU A 139 13.79 -14.34 8.26
C LEU A 139 13.97 -15.75 8.81
N GLU A 140 12.97 -16.30 9.49
CA GLU A 140 13.03 -17.61 10.15
C GLU A 140 12.52 -18.74 9.24
N GLU A 141 11.40 -18.52 8.54
CA GLU A 141 10.63 -19.55 7.85
C GLU A 141 10.78 -19.48 6.31
N PRO A 142 11.36 -20.51 5.66
CA PRO A 142 11.66 -20.49 4.22
C PRO A 142 10.45 -20.30 3.30
N ILE A 143 9.28 -20.80 3.71
CA ILE A 143 8.04 -20.68 2.92
C ILE A 143 7.62 -19.20 2.84
N VAL A 144 7.55 -18.52 3.99
CA VAL A 144 7.20 -17.10 4.04
C VAL A 144 8.27 -16.25 3.36
N ARG A 145 9.55 -16.60 3.51
CA ARG A 145 10.66 -15.96 2.81
C ARG A 145 10.51 -16.00 1.29
N SER A 146 10.19 -17.18 0.76
CA SER A 146 10.02 -17.39 -0.69
C SER A 146 8.81 -16.62 -1.21
N ALA A 147 7.73 -16.55 -0.44
CA ALA A 147 6.56 -15.72 -0.76
C ALA A 147 6.88 -14.21 -0.75
N ILE A 148 7.66 -13.74 0.23
CA ILE A 148 8.16 -12.35 0.28
C ILE A 148 9.01 -12.02 -0.95
N ILE A 149 9.93 -12.91 -1.34
CA ILE A 149 10.79 -12.70 -2.50
C ILE A 149 9.95 -12.70 -3.78
N ALA A 150 9.02 -13.65 -3.95
CA ALA A 150 8.11 -13.68 -5.11
C ALA A 150 7.32 -12.38 -5.25
N LEU A 151 6.71 -11.91 -4.16
CA LEU A 151 5.95 -10.66 -4.14
C LEU A 151 6.84 -9.43 -4.38
N GLY A 152 8.03 -9.39 -3.80
CA GLY A 152 9.00 -8.31 -3.99
C GLY A 152 9.50 -8.20 -5.42
N MET A 153 9.75 -9.32 -6.10
CA MET A 153 10.13 -9.32 -7.53
C MET A 153 8.97 -8.85 -8.41
N LEU A 154 7.75 -9.32 -8.15
CA LEU A 154 6.58 -8.90 -8.91
C LEU A 154 6.29 -7.41 -8.73
N HIS A 155 6.46 -6.88 -7.51
CA HIS A 155 6.32 -5.45 -7.26
C HIS A 155 7.46 -4.63 -7.89
N GLU A 156 8.69 -5.15 -7.94
CA GLU A 156 9.79 -4.52 -8.69
C GLU A 156 9.45 -4.40 -10.18
N ASP A 157 9.02 -5.50 -10.80
CA ASP A 157 8.57 -5.52 -12.20
C ASP A 157 7.39 -4.55 -12.44
N TYR A 158 6.41 -4.53 -11.54
CA TYR A 158 5.29 -3.59 -11.60
C TYR A 158 5.77 -2.12 -11.59
N GLN A 159 6.75 -1.79 -10.72
CA GLN A 159 7.30 -0.44 -10.64
C GLN A 159 8.12 -0.08 -11.88
N ASP A 160 8.94 -1.00 -12.39
CA ASP A 160 9.78 -0.77 -13.56
C ASP A 160 8.93 -0.58 -14.83
N ARG A 161 7.78 -1.23 -14.92
CA ARG A 161 6.79 -1.05 -15.99
C ARG A 161 5.83 0.12 -15.74
N CYS A 162 5.93 0.81 -14.61
CA CYS A 162 4.98 1.84 -14.18
C CYS A 162 3.52 1.36 -14.22
N GLY A 163 3.28 0.10 -13.86
CA GLY A 163 1.96 -0.52 -13.90
C GLY A 163 1.46 -0.95 -15.28
N LYS A 164 2.23 -0.70 -16.36
CA LYS A 164 1.90 -1.14 -17.73
C LYS A 164 1.68 -2.64 -17.78
N TYR A 165 0.58 -3.03 -18.39
CA TYR A 165 0.23 -4.43 -18.62
C TYR A 165 0.27 -4.77 -20.10
N SER A 166 1.07 -5.78 -20.44
CA SER A 166 1.05 -6.39 -21.75
C SER A 166 1.08 -7.92 -21.59
N PRO A 167 0.31 -8.69 -22.37
CA PRO A 167 0.41 -10.16 -22.35
C PRO A 167 1.83 -10.64 -22.63
N GLU A 168 2.60 -9.90 -23.43
CA GLU A 168 4.01 -10.17 -23.74
C GLU A 168 4.92 -10.00 -22.50
N ALA A 169 4.49 -9.26 -21.47
CA ALA A 169 5.20 -9.17 -20.20
C ALA A 169 5.31 -10.54 -19.50
N ILE A 170 4.41 -11.47 -19.81
CA ILE A 170 4.42 -12.84 -19.30
C ILE A 170 5.64 -13.62 -19.83
N GLU A 171 6.24 -13.18 -20.94
CA GLU A 171 7.42 -13.82 -21.52
C GLU A 171 8.72 -13.40 -20.83
N ASP A 172 8.71 -12.32 -20.04
CA ASP A 172 9.88 -11.84 -19.29
C ASP A 172 10.35 -12.88 -18.27
N GLU A 173 11.63 -13.24 -18.32
CA GLU A 173 12.17 -14.29 -17.45
C GLU A 173 12.08 -13.91 -15.96
N SER A 174 12.14 -12.62 -15.63
CA SER A 174 12.01 -12.13 -14.25
C SER A 174 10.59 -12.36 -13.71
N TYR A 175 9.58 -12.04 -14.52
CA TYR A 175 8.18 -12.28 -14.20
C TYR A 175 7.89 -13.80 -14.11
N ARG A 176 8.37 -14.58 -15.08
CA ARG A 176 8.22 -16.05 -15.07
C ARG A 176 8.88 -16.67 -13.85
N TYR A 177 10.05 -16.18 -13.45
CA TYR A 177 10.73 -16.64 -12.25
C TYR A 177 9.91 -16.33 -10.98
N ALA A 178 9.31 -15.14 -10.87
CA ALA A 178 8.40 -14.81 -9.77
C ALA A 178 7.20 -15.75 -9.68
N VAL A 179 6.56 -16.05 -10.81
CA VAL A 179 5.42 -16.98 -10.89
C VAL A 179 5.84 -18.42 -10.56
N ARG A 180 7.00 -18.88 -11.03
CA ARG A 180 7.55 -20.20 -10.69
C ARG A 180 7.83 -20.31 -9.18
N LEU A 181 8.43 -19.29 -8.59
CA LEU A 181 8.73 -19.24 -7.16
C LEU A 181 7.44 -19.24 -6.32
N TYR A 182 6.46 -18.42 -6.70
CA TYR A 182 5.12 -18.43 -6.11
C TYR A 182 4.49 -19.83 -6.15
N GLY A 183 4.42 -20.45 -7.33
CA GLY A 183 3.81 -21.77 -7.50
C GLY A 183 4.54 -22.89 -6.74
N ALA A 184 5.88 -22.84 -6.67
CA ALA A 184 6.67 -23.77 -5.88
C ALA A 184 6.42 -23.59 -4.38
N THR A 185 6.37 -22.35 -3.90
CA THR A 185 6.12 -22.01 -2.50
C THR A 185 4.72 -22.46 -2.05
N LEU A 186 3.70 -22.26 -2.90
CA LEU A 186 2.34 -22.71 -2.62
C LEU A 186 2.25 -24.24 -2.50
N ARG A 187 2.94 -25.00 -3.38
CA ARG A 187 3.00 -26.47 -3.29
C ARG A 187 3.68 -26.93 -2.00
N GLU A 188 4.79 -26.30 -1.63
CA GLU A 188 5.50 -26.65 -0.40
C GLU A 188 4.70 -26.31 0.86
N LEU A 189 3.98 -25.18 0.86
CA LEU A 189 3.04 -24.85 1.92
C LEU A 189 1.98 -25.95 2.06
N ASN A 190 1.28 -26.30 0.97
CA ASN A 190 0.23 -27.32 1.00
C ASN A 190 0.75 -28.66 1.54
N ARG A 191 1.93 -29.10 1.10
CA ARG A 191 2.59 -30.32 1.61
C ARG A 191 2.87 -30.27 3.12
N ARG A 192 3.24 -29.10 3.65
CA ARG A 192 3.46 -28.90 5.09
C ARG A 192 2.13 -28.86 5.87
N LEU A 193 1.08 -28.30 5.29
CA LEU A 193 -0.25 -28.23 5.90
C LEU A 193 -0.95 -29.60 6.01
N ASP A 194 -0.56 -30.58 5.19
CA ASP A 194 -1.04 -31.97 5.30
C ASP A 194 -0.64 -32.63 6.65
N VAL A 195 0.38 -32.10 7.33
CA VAL A 195 0.79 -32.55 8.67
C VAL A 195 0.32 -31.50 9.69
N PRO A 196 -0.67 -31.78 10.55
CA PRO A 196 -1.20 -30.76 11.47
C PRO A 196 -0.15 -30.29 12.50
N SER A 197 0.06 -28.97 12.60
CA SER A 197 0.79 -28.36 13.72
C SER A 197 0.28 -26.94 14.03
N PRO A 198 0.39 -26.44 15.27
CA PRO A 198 0.00 -25.07 15.61
C PRO A 198 0.73 -24.00 14.78
N THR A 199 2.02 -24.22 14.50
CA THR A 199 2.85 -23.33 13.67
C THR A 199 2.37 -23.27 12.21
N ASN A 200 1.80 -24.37 11.71
CA ASN A 200 1.31 -24.44 10.34
C ASN A 200 0.11 -23.51 10.09
N ALA A 201 -0.73 -23.26 11.09
CA ALA A 201 -1.84 -22.31 10.97
C ALA A 201 -1.33 -20.88 10.76
N GLN A 202 -0.40 -20.42 11.60
CA GLN A 202 0.21 -19.09 11.48
C GLN A 202 0.90 -18.89 10.12
N LEU A 203 1.61 -19.92 9.64
CA LEU A 203 2.25 -19.91 8.32
C LEU A 203 1.24 -19.83 7.18
N ALA A 204 0.17 -20.63 7.23
CA ALA A 204 -0.90 -20.59 6.22
C ALA A 204 -1.52 -19.20 6.13
N ILE A 205 -1.77 -18.58 7.29
CA ILE A 205 -2.37 -17.26 7.40
C ILE A 205 -1.45 -16.19 6.79
N ILE A 206 -0.18 -16.12 7.20
CA ILE A 206 0.77 -15.13 6.65
C ILE A 206 0.97 -15.33 5.15
N ALA A 207 1.14 -16.58 4.72
CA ALA A 207 1.33 -16.90 3.30
C ALA A 207 0.09 -16.55 2.46
N SER A 208 -1.12 -16.76 2.98
CA SER A 208 -2.36 -16.40 2.28
C SER A 208 -2.47 -14.91 1.99
N ILE A 209 -2.04 -14.03 2.91
CA ILE A 209 -2.00 -12.58 2.69
C ILE A 209 -0.97 -12.23 1.61
N LEU A 210 0.24 -12.80 1.67
CA LEU A 210 1.28 -12.59 0.67
C LEU A 210 0.85 -13.04 -0.73
N PHE A 211 0.19 -14.21 -0.81
CA PHE A 211 -0.33 -14.76 -2.06
C PHE A 211 -1.52 -13.96 -2.60
N ALA A 212 -2.40 -13.46 -1.73
CA ALA A 212 -3.46 -12.55 -2.15
C ALA A 212 -2.88 -11.26 -2.78
N CYS A 213 -1.90 -10.63 -2.12
CA CYS A 213 -1.20 -9.47 -2.68
C CYS A 213 -0.50 -9.78 -4.02
N PHE A 214 0.10 -10.97 -4.15
CA PHE A 214 0.73 -11.41 -5.39
C PHE A 214 -0.30 -11.52 -6.53
N GLU A 215 -1.44 -12.17 -6.28
CA GLU A 215 -2.50 -12.32 -7.29
C GLU A 215 -3.15 -10.97 -7.64
N VAL A 216 -3.28 -10.03 -6.68
CA VAL A 216 -3.76 -8.67 -6.96
C VAL A 216 -2.82 -7.91 -7.91
N LEU A 217 -1.50 -7.96 -7.67
CA LEU A 217 -0.52 -7.33 -8.55
C LEU A 217 -0.51 -7.97 -9.94
N ARG A 218 -0.71 -9.29 -9.99
CA ARG A 218 -0.88 -10.04 -11.24
C ARG A 218 -2.23 -9.81 -11.92
N ARG A 219 -3.15 -9.06 -11.27
CA ARG A 219 -4.51 -8.77 -11.73
C ARG A 219 -5.43 -10.01 -11.82
N ASN A 220 -5.10 -11.06 -11.08
CA ASN A 220 -5.95 -12.23 -10.89
C ASN A 220 -6.80 -12.08 -9.63
N ASN A 221 -7.76 -11.15 -9.69
CA ASN A 221 -8.55 -10.73 -8.52
C ASN A 221 -9.34 -11.90 -7.88
N MET A 222 -9.81 -12.86 -8.67
CA MET A 222 -10.56 -14.02 -8.14
C MET A 222 -9.66 -14.95 -7.31
N ALA A 223 -8.45 -15.25 -7.78
CA ALA A 223 -7.50 -16.04 -7.01
C ALA A 223 -7.09 -15.32 -5.71
N ALA A 224 -6.96 -13.98 -5.75
CA ALA A 224 -6.71 -13.20 -4.55
C ALA A 224 -7.82 -13.36 -3.50
N VAL A 225 -9.09 -13.31 -3.93
CA VAL A 225 -10.25 -13.54 -3.03
C VAL A 225 -10.22 -14.94 -2.43
N VAL A 226 -9.86 -15.97 -3.22
CA VAL A 226 -9.74 -17.35 -2.72
C VAL A 226 -8.66 -17.45 -1.63
N HIS A 227 -7.47 -16.90 -1.85
CA HIS A 227 -6.40 -16.89 -0.84
C HIS A 227 -6.84 -16.19 0.44
N TYR A 228 -7.45 -15.02 0.29
CA TYR A 228 -8.01 -14.25 1.39
C TYR A 228 -9.02 -15.08 2.22
N GLN A 229 -10.02 -15.69 1.57
CA GLN A 229 -11.05 -16.50 2.25
C GLN A 229 -10.46 -17.74 2.95
N MET A 230 -9.52 -18.42 2.30
CA MET A 230 -8.82 -19.57 2.89
C MET A 230 -8.03 -19.17 4.13
N GLY A 231 -7.31 -18.04 4.06
CA GLY A 231 -6.58 -17.47 5.19
C GLY A 231 -7.49 -17.09 6.36
N MET A 232 -8.60 -16.41 6.09
CA MET A 232 -9.58 -16.04 7.11
C MET A 232 -10.18 -17.27 7.81
N ARG A 233 -10.54 -18.31 7.04
CA ARG A 233 -11.04 -19.58 7.62
C ARG A 233 -10.00 -20.23 8.52
N ALA A 234 -8.73 -20.24 8.12
CA ALA A 234 -7.64 -20.78 8.93
C ALA A 234 -7.46 -19.99 10.24
N LEU A 235 -7.53 -18.66 10.18
CA LEU A 235 -7.46 -17.78 11.34
C LEU A 235 -8.61 -18.05 12.33
N ILE A 236 -9.85 -18.07 11.84
CA ILE A 236 -11.03 -18.33 12.69
C ILE A 236 -10.91 -19.70 13.36
N ARG A 237 -10.48 -20.74 12.62
CA ARG A 237 -10.24 -22.06 13.20
C ARG A 237 -9.19 -22.01 14.31
N GLN A 238 -8.08 -21.30 14.10
CA GLN A 238 -7.03 -21.17 15.11
C GLN A 238 -7.51 -20.43 16.37
N MET A 239 -8.33 -19.39 16.20
CA MET A 239 -8.92 -18.64 17.32
C MET A 239 -9.90 -19.47 18.15
N ASN A 240 -10.54 -20.47 17.54
CA ASN A 240 -11.54 -21.33 18.17
C ASN A 240 -10.95 -22.62 18.77
N LEU A 241 -9.63 -22.83 18.67
CA LEU A 241 -8.97 -23.93 19.37
C LEU A 241 -8.96 -23.64 20.88
N PRO A 242 -9.27 -24.63 21.74
CA PRO A 242 -9.16 -24.47 23.19
C PRO A 242 -7.74 -24.01 23.54
N GLN A 243 -7.61 -22.85 24.19
CA GLN A 243 -6.33 -22.46 24.81
C GLN A 243 -5.99 -23.55 25.82
N GLY A 244 -4.84 -24.18 25.64
CA GLY A 244 -4.54 -25.49 26.21
C GLY A 244 -4.87 -25.61 27.69
N ASP A 245 -5.98 -26.29 27.97
CA ASP A 245 -6.11 -27.08 29.18
C ASP A 245 -6.12 -28.53 28.73
N GLN A 246 -5.00 -29.24 28.92
CA GLN A 246 -4.86 -30.66 28.62
C GLN A 246 -5.73 -31.54 29.55
N SER A 247 -6.62 -30.94 30.34
CA SER A 247 -7.33 -31.59 31.45
C SER A 247 -8.86 -31.66 31.28
N ALA A 248 -9.46 -31.02 30.26
CA ALA A 248 -10.90 -30.99 30.10
C ALA A 248 -11.37 -31.70 28.83
N MET A 249 -11.73 -32.98 28.97
CA MET A 249 -12.64 -33.67 28.04
C MET A 249 -14.02 -33.00 28.14
N THR A 250 -14.21 -31.90 27.42
CA THR A 250 -15.56 -31.43 27.09
C THR A 250 -15.87 -31.82 25.66
N PRO A 251 -16.98 -32.53 25.40
CA PRO A 251 -17.33 -32.93 24.05
C PRO A 251 -17.63 -31.70 23.20
N TYR A 252 -16.99 -31.64 22.04
CA TYR A 252 -17.20 -30.65 20.99
C TYR A 252 -18.71 -30.53 20.68
N SER A 253 -19.30 -29.38 21.01
CA SER A 253 -20.67 -29.06 20.60
C SER A 253 -20.63 -28.27 19.29
N PRO A 254 -21.22 -28.77 18.18
CA PRO A 254 -21.23 -28.09 16.89
C PRO A 254 -21.97 -26.74 16.87
N THR A 255 -22.65 -26.37 17.97
CA THR A 255 -23.52 -25.19 18.05
C THR A 255 -22.86 -23.95 18.66
N GLN A 256 -21.67 -24.05 19.28
CA GLN A 256 -20.92 -22.88 19.75
C GLN A 256 -19.93 -22.40 18.68
N GLN A 257 -20.45 -21.76 17.64
CA GLN A 257 -19.63 -20.91 16.78
C GLN A 257 -19.18 -19.68 17.57
N HIS A 258 -18.05 -19.78 18.27
CA HIS A 258 -17.32 -18.59 18.69
C HIS A 258 -16.89 -17.87 17.41
N LYS A 259 -17.58 -16.79 17.00
CA LYS A 259 -17.10 -15.98 15.88
C LYS A 259 -16.01 -15.06 16.42
N ALA A 260 -14.97 -14.81 15.63
CA ALA A 260 -13.82 -14.01 16.05
C ALA A 260 -14.24 -12.58 16.47
N THR A 261 -13.85 -12.15 17.68
CA THR A 261 -14.12 -10.80 18.19
C THR A 261 -13.08 -9.80 17.67
N PHE A 262 -13.53 -8.75 16.98
CA PHE A 262 -12.66 -7.67 16.49
C PHE A 262 -12.41 -6.62 17.58
N ARG A 263 -11.18 -6.50 18.09
CA ARG A 263 -10.83 -5.57 19.17
C ARG A 263 -10.50 -4.17 18.68
N GLU A 264 -10.79 -3.17 19.51
CA GLU A 264 -10.62 -1.75 19.21
C GLU A 264 -9.15 -1.35 18.96
N ILE A 265 -8.22 -1.86 19.77
CA ILE A 265 -6.76 -1.65 19.65
C ILE A 265 -6.09 -3.03 19.57
N PRO A 266 -5.15 -3.26 18.64
CA PRO A 266 -4.50 -4.56 18.54
C PRO A 266 -3.53 -4.72 19.71
N GLN A 267 -3.65 -5.84 20.44
CA GLN A 267 -2.79 -6.13 21.59
C GLN A 267 -1.78 -7.26 21.30
N ASN A 268 -2.05 -8.06 20.27
CA ASN A 268 -1.23 -9.21 19.91
C ASN A 268 -1.16 -9.40 18.38
N GLU A 269 -0.36 -10.38 17.93
CA GLU A 269 -0.16 -10.69 16.51
C GLU A 269 -1.45 -11.15 15.81
N VAL A 270 -2.35 -11.84 16.52
CA VAL A 270 -3.63 -12.31 15.99
C VAL A 270 -4.55 -11.13 15.67
N ASP A 271 -4.59 -10.11 16.53
CA ASP A 271 -5.38 -8.89 16.33
C ASP A 271 -4.87 -8.10 15.11
N GLU A 272 -3.55 -8.02 14.91
CA GLU A 272 -2.93 -7.37 13.74
C GLU A 272 -3.29 -8.11 12.44
N ILE A 273 -3.20 -9.44 12.45
CA ILE A 273 -3.55 -10.29 11.32
C ILE A 273 -5.05 -10.16 10.97
N LEU A 274 -5.93 -10.19 11.98
CA LEU A 274 -7.37 -10.08 11.80
C LEU A 274 -7.76 -8.76 11.11
N ARG A 275 -7.07 -7.66 11.44
CA ARG A 275 -7.27 -6.35 10.80
C ARG A 275 -6.94 -6.37 9.31
N VAL A 276 -5.82 -6.98 8.91
CA VAL A 276 -5.44 -7.12 7.49
C VAL A 276 -6.53 -7.84 6.72
N PHE A 277 -6.98 -8.98 7.25
CA PHE A 277 -8.05 -9.73 6.61
C PHE A 277 -9.36 -8.93 6.56
N ALA A 278 -9.77 -8.27 7.65
CA ALA A 278 -10.99 -7.49 7.66
C ALA A 278 -10.99 -6.38 6.60
N ARG A 279 -9.85 -5.73 6.34
CA ARG A 279 -9.73 -4.75 5.24
C ARG A 279 -9.79 -5.39 3.86
N TYR A 280 -9.13 -6.52 3.67
CA TYR A 280 -9.11 -7.22 2.38
C TYR A 280 -10.50 -7.79 2.05
N ASP A 281 -11.26 -8.18 3.08
CA ASP A 281 -12.66 -8.56 2.98
C ASP A 281 -13.54 -7.44 2.40
N ILE A 282 -13.34 -6.21 2.87
CA ILE A 282 -14.07 -5.05 2.36
C ILE A 282 -13.74 -4.84 0.87
N GLN A 283 -12.47 -4.98 0.47
CA GLN A 283 -12.09 -4.91 -0.94
C GLN A 283 -12.76 -5.98 -1.80
N ALA A 284 -12.71 -7.24 -1.36
CA ALA A 284 -13.33 -8.36 -2.06
C ALA A 284 -14.85 -8.13 -2.24
N CYS A 285 -15.55 -7.72 -1.20
CA CYS A 285 -16.99 -7.52 -1.26
C CYS A 285 -17.40 -6.28 -2.06
N THR A 286 -16.68 -5.17 -1.94
CA THR A 286 -16.97 -3.98 -2.74
C THR A 286 -16.71 -4.25 -4.23
N PHE A 287 -15.73 -5.09 -4.56
CA PHE A 287 -15.38 -5.44 -5.93
C PHE A 287 -16.30 -6.53 -6.55
N SER A 288 -16.36 -7.73 -5.99
CA SER A 288 -17.08 -8.87 -6.59
C SER A 288 -18.42 -9.21 -5.92
N LYS A 289 -18.79 -8.54 -4.82
CA LYS A 289 -20.00 -8.85 -4.00
C LYS A 289 -20.13 -10.32 -3.57
N GLU A 290 -19.02 -11.06 -3.52
CA GLU A 290 -19.01 -12.41 -2.98
C GLU A 290 -19.21 -12.39 -1.46
N ARG A 291 -19.77 -13.49 -0.92
CA ARG A 291 -20.03 -13.63 0.51
C ARG A 291 -18.70 -13.62 1.29
N ALA A 292 -18.55 -12.64 2.16
CA ALA A 292 -17.54 -12.65 3.20
C ALA A 292 -17.86 -13.73 4.24
N GLU A 293 -16.84 -14.27 4.90
CA GLU A 293 -17.06 -14.99 6.15
C GLU A 293 -17.52 -13.98 7.22
N PRO A 294 -18.66 -14.21 7.89
CA PRO A 294 -19.19 -13.25 8.86
C PRO A 294 -18.29 -13.16 10.10
N LEU A 295 -17.83 -11.95 10.41
CA LEU A 295 -17.09 -11.64 11.64
C LEU A 295 -18.06 -11.19 12.76
N LEU A 296 -17.78 -11.51 14.03
CA LEU A 296 -18.50 -10.90 15.16
C LEU A 296 -17.92 -9.50 15.39
N THR A 297 -18.61 -8.49 14.87
CA THR A 297 -18.36 -7.10 15.20
C THR A 297 -19.50 -6.60 16.08
N HIS A 298 -19.18 -6.36 17.34
CA HIS A 298 -20.06 -5.68 18.28
C HIS A 298 -19.94 -4.19 18.03
N VAL A 299 -20.92 -3.61 17.33
CA VAL A 299 -20.97 -2.17 17.01
C VAL A 299 -21.00 -1.33 18.30
N ASP A 300 -21.59 -1.89 19.35
CA ASP A 300 -21.61 -1.42 20.74
C ASP A 300 -20.22 -1.29 21.38
N GLN A 301 -19.19 -1.94 20.83
CA GLN A 301 -17.80 -1.84 21.30
C GLN A 301 -17.01 -0.72 20.62
N VAL A 302 -17.59 0.01 19.67
CA VAL A 302 -16.95 1.20 19.09
C VAL A 302 -17.19 2.39 20.04
N PRO A 303 -16.14 3.09 20.51
CA PRO A 303 -16.33 4.19 21.45
C PRO A 303 -17.25 5.27 20.91
N GLN A 304 -18.21 5.70 21.71
CA GLN A 304 -19.14 6.77 21.33
C GLN A 304 -18.53 8.18 21.50
N VAL A 305 -17.44 8.31 22.26
CA VAL A 305 -16.78 9.58 22.57
C VAL A 305 -15.30 9.49 22.19
N LEU A 306 -14.85 10.34 21.27
CA LEU A 306 -13.44 10.41 20.90
C LEU A 306 -12.62 11.14 21.98
N PRO A 307 -11.48 10.58 22.40
CA PRO A 307 -10.47 11.34 23.14
C PRO A 307 -9.95 12.51 22.30
N THR A 308 -9.82 13.70 22.90
CA THR A 308 -9.35 14.93 22.24
C THR A 308 -7.85 14.93 21.88
N SER A 309 -7.09 13.89 22.25
CA SER A 309 -5.63 13.79 22.12
C SER A 309 -5.16 12.55 21.33
N LEU A 310 -5.86 12.15 20.27
CA LEU A 310 -5.47 10.99 19.47
C LEU A 310 -4.26 11.27 18.56
N SER A 311 -3.35 10.30 18.50
CA SER A 311 -2.33 10.21 17.45
C SER A 311 -2.94 9.76 16.11
N LEU A 312 -2.27 10.07 15.00
CA LEU A 312 -2.70 9.66 13.66
C LEU A 312 -2.90 8.13 13.53
N SER A 313 -2.05 7.35 14.18
CA SER A 313 -2.18 5.89 14.19
C SER A 313 -3.42 5.42 14.94
N GLN A 314 -3.78 6.08 16.04
CA GLN A 314 -5.00 5.75 16.79
C GLN A 314 -6.24 6.11 15.96
N VAL A 315 -6.26 7.29 15.34
CA VAL A 315 -7.35 7.69 14.44
C VAL A 315 -7.56 6.65 13.35
N ARG A 316 -6.50 6.22 12.64
CA ARG A 316 -6.60 5.15 11.63
C ARG A 316 -7.21 3.87 12.19
N ASN A 317 -6.73 3.39 13.33
CA ASN A 317 -7.25 2.18 13.95
C ASN A 317 -8.75 2.26 14.25
N HIS A 318 -9.23 3.38 14.79
CA HIS A 318 -10.66 3.51 15.05
C HIS A 318 -11.48 3.60 13.75
N LEU A 319 -10.97 4.30 12.73
CA LEU A 319 -11.62 4.37 11.42
C LEU A 319 -11.73 3.01 10.76
N ASP A 320 -10.72 2.16 10.90
CA ASP A 320 -10.75 0.79 10.41
C ASP A 320 -11.81 -0.04 11.13
N ASN A 321 -11.90 0.06 12.46
CA ASN A 321 -12.93 -0.63 13.22
C ASN A 321 -14.33 -0.19 12.78
N LEU A 322 -14.50 1.12 12.61
CA LEU A 322 -15.73 1.73 12.16
C LEU A 322 -16.11 1.17 10.78
N LEU A 323 -15.19 1.25 9.82
CA LEU A 323 -15.35 0.77 8.46
C LEU A 323 -15.74 -0.73 8.44
N VAL A 324 -14.99 -1.57 9.15
CA VAL A 324 -15.26 -3.02 9.24
C VAL A 324 -16.65 -3.28 9.81
N SER A 325 -17.03 -2.61 10.91
CA SER A 325 -18.34 -2.77 11.53
C SER A 325 -19.49 -2.36 10.60
N VAL A 326 -19.39 -1.21 9.90
CA VAL A 326 -20.43 -0.79 8.94
C VAL A 326 -20.56 -1.83 7.83
N TYR A 327 -19.43 -2.24 7.24
CA TYR A 327 -19.47 -3.13 6.09
C TYR A 327 -19.95 -4.51 6.47
N GLN A 328 -19.68 -5.01 7.69
CA GLN A 328 -20.27 -6.26 8.17
C GLN A 328 -21.79 -6.15 8.32
N LEU A 329 -22.32 -5.03 8.82
CA LEU A 329 -23.77 -4.80 8.85
C LEU A 329 -24.38 -4.72 7.44
N VAL A 330 -23.77 -3.95 6.54
CA VAL A 330 -24.25 -3.81 5.16
C VAL A 330 -24.19 -5.16 4.40
N LYS A 331 -23.24 -6.02 4.74
CA LYS A 331 -23.09 -7.38 4.19
C LYS A 331 -24.01 -8.42 4.84
N SER A 332 -24.62 -8.13 5.98
CA SER A 332 -25.54 -9.07 6.63
C SER A 332 -26.85 -9.19 5.86
N ASP A 333 -27.78 -9.98 6.38
CA ASP A 333 -29.14 -10.09 5.83
C ASP A 333 -29.88 -8.74 5.80
N LEU A 334 -29.36 -7.70 6.45
CA LEU A 334 -29.83 -6.31 6.37
C LEU A 334 -30.10 -5.86 4.93
N GLY A 335 -29.20 -6.17 4.00
CA GLY A 335 -29.36 -5.78 2.59
C GLY A 335 -30.57 -6.41 1.89
N MET A 336 -31.12 -7.51 2.42
CA MET A 336 -32.34 -8.13 1.89
C MET A 336 -33.57 -7.27 2.14
N TYR A 337 -33.57 -6.46 3.20
CA TYR A 337 -34.70 -5.63 3.60
C TYR A 337 -34.78 -4.29 2.87
N ARG A 338 -33.86 -4.00 1.93
CA ARG A 338 -33.88 -2.73 1.17
C ARG A 338 -35.23 -2.50 0.47
N TYR A 339 -35.80 -3.55 -0.10
CA TYR A 339 -37.05 -3.50 -0.88
C TYR A 339 -38.27 -3.99 -0.09
N TRP A 340 -38.10 -4.22 1.21
CA TRP A 340 -39.19 -4.63 2.10
C TRP A 340 -39.79 -3.40 2.75
N THR A 341 -41.08 -3.44 3.08
CA THR A 341 -41.73 -2.37 3.84
C THR A 341 -41.26 -2.38 5.29
N ALA A 342 -41.21 -1.22 5.95
CA ALA A 342 -40.84 -1.10 7.38
C ALA A 342 -41.49 -2.15 8.29
N ASP A 343 -42.80 -2.39 8.13
CA ASP A 343 -43.55 -3.34 8.95
C ASP A 343 -43.06 -4.80 8.83
N SER A 344 -42.39 -5.12 7.72
CA SER A 344 -41.85 -6.46 7.45
C SER A 344 -40.42 -6.64 7.97
N VAL A 345 -39.79 -5.58 8.47
CA VAL A 345 -38.41 -5.60 8.96
C VAL A 345 -38.40 -5.87 10.45
N PRO A 346 -37.68 -6.90 10.93
CA PRO A 346 -37.56 -7.14 12.36
C PRO A 346 -36.99 -5.91 13.09
N MET A 347 -37.67 -5.46 14.16
CA MET A 347 -37.31 -4.27 14.95
C MET A 347 -35.83 -4.25 15.40
N ALA A 348 -35.27 -5.43 15.72
CA ALA A 348 -33.87 -5.55 16.12
C ALA A 348 -32.90 -5.03 15.05
N TRP A 349 -33.21 -5.22 13.76
CA TRP A 349 -32.39 -4.73 12.67
C TRP A 349 -32.45 -3.22 12.52
N ASP A 350 -33.62 -2.62 12.72
CA ASP A 350 -33.75 -1.17 12.68
C ASP A 350 -33.03 -0.51 13.87
N VAL A 351 -33.18 -1.06 15.07
CA VAL A 351 -32.45 -0.59 16.26
C VAL A 351 -30.94 -0.67 16.04
N GLN A 352 -30.43 -1.80 15.57
CA GLN A 352 -29.00 -1.97 15.29
C GLN A 352 -28.51 -1.01 14.20
N ARG A 353 -29.32 -0.76 13.16
CA ARG A 353 -29.03 0.22 12.11
C ARG A 353 -28.92 1.63 12.69
N GLN A 354 -29.90 2.06 13.50
CA GLN A 354 -29.93 3.40 14.08
C GLN A 354 -28.78 3.64 15.07
N GLU A 355 -28.49 2.65 15.93
CA GLU A 355 -27.36 2.71 16.86
C GLU A 355 -26.04 2.88 16.08
N ALA A 356 -25.85 2.06 15.05
CA ALA A 356 -24.67 2.16 14.20
C ALA A 356 -24.57 3.54 13.53
N ILE A 357 -25.65 4.04 12.91
CA ILE A 357 -25.72 5.40 12.32
C ILE A 357 -25.32 6.48 13.33
N GLY A 358 -25.87 6.43 14.56
CA GLY A 358 -25.56 7.40 15.61
C GLY A 358 -24.08 7.42 15.97
N ILE A 359 -23.46 6.25 16.12
CA ILE A 359 -22.01 6.13 16.36
C ILE A 359 -21.22 6.69 15.18
N PHE A 360 -21.62 6.41 13.94
CA PHE A 360 -20.95 6.92 12.75
C PHE A 360 -21.02 8.44 12.64
N ASP A 361 -22.19 9.03 12.82
CA ASP A 361 -22.38 10.48 12.70
C ASP A 361 -21.54 11.22 13.77
N ALA A 362 -21.42 10.68 14.98
CA ALA A 362 -20.54 11.21 16.02
C ALA A 362 -19.05 11.13 15.63
N TRP A 363 -18.60 9.99 15.09
CA TRP A 363 -17.23 9.81 14.61
C TRP A 363 -16.89 10.75 13.44
N MET A 364 -17.83 10.93 12.50
CA MET A 364 -17.64 11.81 11.35
C MET A 364 -17.46 13.27 11.78
N ALA A 365 -18.26 13.74 12.74
CA ALA A 365 -18.11 15.08 13.30
C ALA A 365 -16.73 15.27 13.96
N ALA A 366 -16.32 14.31 14.79
CA ALA A 366 -15.02 14.40 15.48
C ALA A 366 -13.82 14.32 14.52
N LEU A 367 -13.93 13.56 13.42
CA LEU A 367 -12.92 13.55 12.37
C LEU A 367 -12.78 14.90 11.69
N GLU A 368 -13.89 15.61 11.45
CA GLU A 368 -13.81 16.95 10.87
C GLU A 368 -12.94 17.88 11.72
N ASP A 369 -13.14 17.85 13.03
CA ASP A 369 -12.37 18.66 13.99
C ASP A 369 -10.89 18.25 14.02
N PHE A 370 -10.61 16.95 13.94
CA PHE A 370 -9.23 16.45 13.81
C PHE A 370 -8.55 16.98 12.55
N PHE A 371 -9.21 16.93 11.39
CA PHE A 371 -8.64 17.43 10.13
C PHE A 371 -8.45 18.95 10.13
N ARG A 372 -9.38 19.70 10.73
CA ARG A 372 -9.24 21.16 10.88
C ARG A 372 -8.04 21.52 11.74
N SER A 373 -7.73 20.73 12.77
CA SER A 373 -6.65 21.03 13.73
C SER A 373 -5.27 20.52 13.31
N GLN A 374 -5.16 19.35 12.66
CA GLN A 374 -3.87 18.72 12.31
C GLN A 374 -3.51 18.80 10.83
N GLY A 375 -4.40 19.28 9.95
CA GLY A 375 -4.26 19.20 8.50
C GLY A 375 -2.96 19.78 7.93
N THR A 376 -2.42 20.85 8.51
CA THR A 376 -1.20 21.52 8.04
C THR A 376 0.09 20.74 8.32
N LYS A 377 0.05 19.71 9.18
CA LYS A 377 1.22 18.90 9.57
C LYS A 377 1.33 17.57 8.83
N LEU A 378 0.36 17.24 7.99
CA LEU A 378 0.26 15.94 7.33
C LEU A 378 1.07 15.91 6.04
N SER A 379 1.70 14.75 5.77
CA SER A 379 2.36 14.52 4.49
C SER A 379 1.33 14.32 3.36
N ALA A 380 1.75 14.44 2.10
CA ALA A 380 0.90 14.14 0.95
C ALA A 380 0.33 12.70 0.98
N ALA A 381 1.13 11.74 1.44
CA ALA A 381 0.69 10.35 1.60
C ALA A 381 -0.37 10.22 2.70
N ASP A 382 -0.19 10.92 3.84
CA ASP A 382 -1.17 10.92 4.92
C ASP A 382 -2.49 11.55 4.50
N ILE A 383 -2.45 12.67 3.77
CA ILE A 383 -3.64 13.34 3.23
C ILE A 383 -4.42 12.38 2.33
N ARG A 384 -3.73 11.67 1.42
CA ARG A 384 -4.36 10.71 0.51
C ARG A 384 -5.00 9.53 1.24
N SER A 385 -4.26 8.89 2.15
CA SER A 385 -4.75 7.76 2.96
C SER A 385 -5.97 8.17 3.79
N LEU A 386 -5.87 9.29 4.50
CA LEU A 386 -6.95 9.78 5.36
C LEU A 386 -8.18 10.24 4.60
N LEU A 387 -8.01 10.87 3.43
CA LEU A 387 -9.13 11.21 2.56
C LEU A 387 -9.83 9.93 2.06
N GLY A 388 -9.05 8.92 1.66
CA GLY A 388 -9.56 7.61 1.28
C GLY A 388 -10.45 7.01 2.37
N LEU A 389 -9.92 6.90 3.60
CA LEU A 389 -10.67 6.41 4.76
C LEU A 389 -11.95 7.20 5.01
N ARG A 390 -11.88 8.54 4.99
CA ARG A 390 -13.05 9.42 5.17
C ARG A 390 -14.13 9.12 4.13
N LEU A 391 -13.76 9.01 2.85
CA LEU A 391 -14.70 8.74 1.77
C LEU A 391 -15.28 7.32 1.85
N GLN A 392 -14.49 6.34 2.26
CA GLN A 392 -14.95 4.96 2.46
C GLN A 392 -15.99 4.87 3.58
N ILE A 393 -15.76 5.54 4.71
CA ILE A 393 -16.71 5.60 5.81
C ILE A 393 -17.99 6.30 5.37
N LYS A 394 -17.88 7.46 4.71
CA LYS A 394 -19.05 8.21 4.23
C LYS A 394 -19.89 7.36 3.26
N THR A 395 -19.22 6.63 2.36
CA THR A 395 -19.87 5.68 1.44
C THR A 395 -20.60 4.58 2.23
N ALA A 396 -19.94 3.97 3.21
CA ALA A 396 -20.51 2.92 4.03
C ALA A 396 -21.76 3.40 4.82
N VAL A 397 -21.71 4.62 5.36
CA VAL A 397 -22.85 5.24 6.06
C VAL A 397 -24.03 5.48 5.12
N ILE A 398 -23.80 5.97 3.90
CA ILE A 398 -24.85 6.13 2.89
C ILE A 398 -25.46 4.76 2.53
N MET A 399 -24.63 3.72 2.38
CA MET A 399 -25.11 2.36 2.15
C MET A 399 -25.97 1.85 3.32
N LEU A 400 -25.58 2.14 4.56
CA LEU A 400 -26.34 1.74 5.75
C LEU A 400 -27.65 2.53 5.91
N LYS A 401 -27.64 3.84 5.66
CA LYS A 401 -28.84 4.69 5.66
C LYS A 401 -29.87 4.23 4.62
N THR A 402 -29.42 3.51 3.59
CA THR A 402 -30.26 3.04 2.48
C THR A 402 -30.44 1.51 2.42
N CYS A 403 -30.03 0.75 3.45
CA CYS A 403 -30.06 -0.71 3.41
C CYS A 403 -31.40 -1.35 3.81
N ILE A 404 -32.30 -0.60 4.47
CA ILE A 404 -33.62 -1.06 4.92
C ILE A 404 -34.69 -0.09 4.43
N ASP A 405 -35.80 -0.61 3.90
CA ASP A 405 -37.01 0.13 3.50
C ASP A 405 -36.70 1.41 2.72
N SER A 406 -35.87 1.26 1.69
CA SER A 406 -35.40 2.39 0.88
C SER A 406 -35.83 2.27 -0.58
N GLY A 407 -36.28 1.09 -1.00
CA GLY A 407 -36.86 0.83 -2.31
C GLY A 407 -36.01 1.35 -3.48
N PRO A 408 -36.48 2.38 -4.20
CA PRO A 408 -35.88 2.90 -5.42
C PRO A 408 -34.46 3.47 -5.24
N GLU A 409 -33.74 3.63 -6.35
CA GLU A 409 -32.46 4.32 -6.46
C GLU A 409 -32.62 5.85 -6.30
N THR A 410 -33.80 6.40 -6.52
CA THR A 410 -34.10 7.82 -6.25
C THR A 410 -33.81 8.25 -4.81
N VAL A 411 -33.80 7.32 -3.85
CA VAL A 411 -33.43 7.59 -2.44
C VAL A 411 -32.03 8.23 -2.32
N PHE A 412 -31.13 7.97 -3.28
CA PHE A 412 -29.78 8.51 -3.26
C PHE A 412 -29.72 10.02 -3.53
N ASP A 413 -30.79 10.63 -4.03
CA ASP A 413 -30.85 12.08 -4.26
C ASP A 413 -30.74 12.89 -2.97
N ALA A 414 -31.18 12.33 -1.84
CA ALA A 414 -31.06 12.95 -0.53
C ALA A 414 -29.58 13.16 -0.13
N PHE A 415 -28.64 12.45 -0.77
CA PHE A 415 -27.20 12.53 -0.50
C PHE A 415 -26.44 13.30 -1.58
N ARG A 416 -27.13 14.11 -2.40
CA ARG A 416 -26.49 14.91 -3.46
C ARG A 416 -25.36 15.78 -2.92
N ASP A 417 -25.58 16.49 -1.81
CA ASP A 417 -24.58 17.38 -1.23
C ASP A 417 -23.42 16.59 -0.61
N ASP A 418 -23.68 15.39 -0.09
CA ASP A 418 -22.64 14.49 0.37
C ASP A 418 -21.74 14.03 -0.78
N PHE A 419 -22.33 13.72 -1.95
CA PHE A 419 -21.60 13.34 -3.15
C PHE A 419 -20.79 14.50 -3.72
N GLU A 420 -21.34 15.72 -3.72
CA GLU A 420 -20.63 16.93 -4.12
C GLU A 420 -19.40 17.18 -3.24
N ASP A 421 -19.54 17.08 -1.91
CA ASP A 421 -18.43 17.21 -0.95
C ASP A 421 -17.33 16.18 -1.21
N MET A 422 -17.71 14.91 -1.41
CA MET A 422 -16.78 13.81 -1.69
C MET A 422 -15.96 14.08 -2.96
N VAL A 423 -16.62 14.42 -4.06
CA VAL A 423 -15.97 14.66 -5.35
C VAL A 423 -15.09 15.91 -5.30
N SER A 424 -15.58 17.00 -4.71
CA SER A 424 -14.84 18.25 -4.56
C SER A 424 -13.54 18.08 -3.75
N LYS A 425 -13.56 17.27 -2.68
CA LYS A 425 -12.34 16.99 -1.90
C LYS A 425 -11.31 16.18 -2.70
N VAL A 426 -11.76 15.22 -3.51
CA VAL A 426 -10.86 14.47 -4.39
C VAL A 426 -10.28 15.35 -5.48
N GLU A 427 -11.07 16.24 -6.07
CA GLU A 427 -10.58 17.23 -7.04
C GLU A 427 -9.50 18.14 -6.46
N GLN A 428 -9.72 18.66 -5.25
CA GLN A 428 -8.73 19.47 -4.55
C GLN A 428 -7.43 18.69 -4.32
N MET A 429 -7.52 17.45 -3.83
CA MET A 429 -6.35 16.60 -3.58
C MET A 429 -5.60 16.27 -4.87
N THR A 430 -6.30 15.80 -5.90
CA THR A 430 -5.70 15.40 -7.17
C THR A 430 -5.11 16.59 -7.92
N ALA A 431 -5.68 17.78 -7.80
CA ALA A 431 -5.09 19.03 -8.29
C ALA A 431 -3.82 19.39 -7.49
N ALA A 432 -3.88 19.39 -6.15
CA ALA A 432 -2.75 19.70 -5.29
C ALA A 432 -1.55 18.74 -5.51
N LEU A 433 -1.83 17.46 -5.78
CA LEU A 433 -0.82 16.44 -6.04
C LEU A 433 -0.44 16.33 -7.53
N SER A 434 -1.02 17.17 -8.40
CA SER A 434 -0.76 17.14 -9.86
C SER A 434 -0.93 15.75 -10.48
N MET A 435 -1.94 15.00 -10.04
CA MET A 435 -2.17 13.63 -10.53
C MET A 435 -2.63 13.68 -12.00
N PRO A 436 -1.95 13.01 -12.93
CA PRO A 436 -2.36 12.98 -14.33
C PRO A 436 -3.58 12.09 -14.54
N GLU A 437 -4.26 12.25 -15.67
CA GLU A 437 -5.14 11.19 -16.17
C GLU A 437 -4.30 10.03 -16.71
N ALA A 438 -4.80 8.81 -16.53
CA ALA A 438 -4.20 7.58 -17.02
C ALA A 438 -5.20 6.80 -17.88
N ASN A 439 -4.69 6.08 -18.87
CA ASN A 439 -5.47 5.08 -19.58
C ASN A 439 -5.58 3.80 -18.73
N PRO A 440 -6.59 2.95 -18.98
CA PRO A 440 -6.64 1.59 -18.46
C PRO A 440 -5.30 0.87 -18.61
N LEU A 441 -4.81 0.28 -17.51
CA LEU A 441 -3.53 -0.45 -17.46
C LEU A 441 -2.28 0.40 -17.69
N GLU A 442 -2.35 1.74 -17.69
CA GLU A 442 -1.20 2.65 -17.90
C GLU A 442 -1.09 3.66 -16.75
N VAL A 443 -0.96 3.15 -15.52
CA VAL A 443 -1.00 3.95 -14.29
C VAL A 443 0.40 4.49 -13.94
N ASP A 444 0.98 5.26 -14.86
CA ASP A 444 2.42 5.55 -14.88
C ASP A 444 2.96 6.34 -13.66
N LEU A 445 2.08 6.99 -12.89
CA LEU A 445 2.46 8.00 -11.89
C LEU A 445 1.77 7.84 -10.53
N VAL A 446 0.91 6.84 -10.34
CA VAL A 446 0.24 6.61 -9.05
C VAL A 446 0.71 5.30 -8.43
N PRO A 447 1.41 5.34 -7.28
CA PRO A 447 1.87 4.14 -6.60
C PRO A 447 0.72 3.22 -6.25
N PHE A 448 0.91 1.92 -6.53
CA PHE A 448 0.04 0.86 -6.04
C PHE A 448 -0.05 0.87 -4.52
N THR A 449 -1.22 0.55 -3.99
CA THR A 449 -1.45 0.32 -2.57
C THR A 449 -2.48 -0.78 -2.34
N MET A 450 -2.36 -1.49 -1.22
CA MET A 450 -3.41 -2.41 -0.75
C MET A 450 -4.40 -1.72 0.18
N GLU A 451 -4.27 -0.41 0.43
CA GLU A 451 -5.23 0.35 1.22
C GLU A 451 -6.50 0.65 0.41
N LEU A 452 -7.66 0.67 1.08
CA LEU A 452 -8.92 1.13 0.51
C LEU A 452 -8.89 2.66 0.39
N GLY A 453 -8.69 3.16 -0.82
CA GLY A 453 -8.62 4.59 -1.10
C GLY A 453 -9.91 5.14 -1.70
N ILE A 454 -9.75 5.96 -2.75
CA ILE A 454 -10.80 6.77 -3.36
C ILE A 454 -11.55 6.05 -4.50
N ASN A 455 -11.03 4.94 -5.02
CA ASN A 455 -11.59 4.28 -6.20
C ASN A 455 -13.03 3.81 -5.99
N HIS A 456 -13.28 3.04 -4.93
CA HIS A 456 -14.62 2.53 -4.63
C HIS A 456 -15.64 3.67 -4.36
N PRO A 457 -15.35 4.66 -3.50
CA PRO A 457 -16.23 5.82 -3.27
C PRO A 457 -16.57 6.59 -4.54
N LEU A 458 -15.58 6.88 -5.41
CA LEU A 458 -15.83 7.59 -6.66
C LEU A 458 -16.70 6.77 -7.62
N PHE A 459 -16.45 5.46 -7.72
CA PHE A 459 -17.29 4.56 -8.51
C PHE A 459 -18.72 4.50 -7.97
N PHE A 460 -18.87 4.47 -6.64
CA PHE A 460 -20.17 4.52 -5.97
C PHE A 460 -20.92 5.81 -6.31
N VAL A 461 -20.28 6.99 -6.16
CA VAL A 461 -20.86 8.29 -6.53
C VAL A 461 -21.26 8.32 -8.01
N ALA A 462 -20.36 7.89 -8.89
CA ALA A 462 -20.60 7.88 -10.33
C ALA A 462 -21.79 7.00 -10.74
N CYS A 463 -22.08 5.93 -10.00
CA CYS A 463 -23.22 5.07 -10.27
C CYS A 463 -24.50 5.54 -9.58
N LYS A 464 -24.44 6.02 -8.34
CA LYS A 464 -25.62 6.26 -7.48
C LYS A 464 -26.17 7.70 -7.53
N CYS A 465 -25.33 8.70 -7.73
CA CYS A 465 -25.77 10.09 -7.85
C CYS A 465 -26.53 10.31 -9.16
N ARG A 466 -27.69 11.01 -9.19
CA ARG A 466 -28.38 11.35 -10.45
C ARG A 466 -27.99 12.70 -11.07
N ASP A 467 -27.18 13.50 -10.38
CA ASP A 467 -26.72 14.79 -10.88
C ASP A 467 -25.69 14.60 -12.02
N TRP A 468 -26.01 15.15 -13.19
CA TRP A 468 -25.21 15.00 -14.41
C TRP A 468 -23.77 15.48 -14.25
N GLY A 469 -23.55 16.55 -13.49
CA GLY A 469 -22.24 17.17 -13.29
C GLY A 469 -21.39 16.36 -12.32
N ILE A 470 -21.95 16.01 -11.17
CA ILE A 470 -21.25 15.25 -10.12
C ILE A 470 -20.78 13.90 -10.65
N ARG A 471 -21.64 13.17 -11.37
CA ARG A 471 -21.29 11.86 -11.96
C ARG A 471 -20.07 11.94 -12.89
N ARG A 472 -20.07 12.93 -13.79
CA ARG A 472 -18.98 13.12 -14.77
C ARG A 472 -17.68 13.53 -14.11
N ARG A 473 -17.74 14.39 -13.08
CA ARG A 473 -16.59 14.76 -12.26
C ARG A 473 -16.00 13.58 -11.50
N ALA A 474 -16.85 12.75 -10.88
CA ALA A 474 -16.42 11.51 -10.23
C ALA A 474 -15.71 10.56 -11.22
N ILE A 475 -16.26 10.39 -12.44
CA ILE A 475 -15.64 9.59 -13.50
C ILE A 475 -14.29 10.18 -13.94
N ALA A 476 -14.17 11.51 -14.06
CA ALA A 476 -12.90 12.15 -14.38
C ALA A 476 -11.85 11.88 -13.30
N GLN A 477 -12.23 11.94 -12.01
CA GLN A 477 -11.31 11.63 -10.92
C GLN A 477 -10.92 10.14 -10.88
N LEU A 478 -11.80 9.21 -11.28
CA LEU A 478 -11.44 7.80 -11.43
C LEU A 478 -10.29 7.58 -12.44
N ARG A 479 -10.26 8.33 -13.55
CA ARG A 479 -9.15 8.25 -14.53
C ARG A 479 -7.81 8.72 -13.96
N ARG A 480 -7.85 9.57 -12.95
CA ARG A 480 -6.67 10.10 -12.26
C ARG A 480 -6.27 9.26 -11.06
N ALA A 481 -7.15 8.35 -10.64
CA ALA A 481 -6.90 7.45 -9.53
C ALA A 481 -6.03 6.27 -9.99
N GLY A 482 -5.27 5.71 -9.05
CA GLY A 482 -4.36 4.60 -9.33
C GLY A 482 -4.99 3.22 -9.17
N LYS A 483 -4.13 2.23 -8.92
CA LYS A 483 -4.54 0.90 -8.48
C LYS A 483 -4.55 0.81 -6.95
N GLU A 484 -5.71 0.48 -6.40
CA GLU A 484 -5.98 0.31 -4.96
C GLU A 484 -6.49 -1.11 -4.75
N GLY A 485 -5.56 -2.02 -4.46
CA GLY A 485 -5.81 -3.45 -4.41
C GLY A 485 -6.46 -3.97 -5.70
N VAL A 486 -7.65 -4.56 -5.56
CA VAL A 486 -8.43 -5.10 -6.70
C VAL A 486 -9.06 -4.02 -7.58
N TRP A 487 -9.15 -2.78 -7.09
CA TRP A 487 -9.75 -1.65 -7.80
C TRP A 487 -8.71 -0.93 -8.66
N GLU A 488 -9.07 -0.64 -9.91
CA GLU A 488 -8.21 0.11 -10.84
C GLU A 488 -9.00 1.28 -11.44
N GLY A 489 -8.64 2.50 -11.04
CA GLY A 489 -9.41 3.72 -11.30
C GLY A 489 -9.80 3.90 -12.77
N PRO A 490 -8.86 3.89 -13.73
CA PRO A 490 -9.19 4.12 -15.14
C PRO A 490 -10.13 3.06 -15.73
N ILE A 491 -10.01 1.78 -15.34
CA ILE A 491 -10.93 0.71 -15.77
C ILE A 491 -12.33 0.98 -15.21
N MET A 492 -12.42 1.38 -13.94
CA MET A 492 -13.70 1.71 -13.32
C MET A 492 -14.33 2.97 -13.91
N ALA A 493 -13.54 3.92 -14.39
CA ALA A 493 -14.03 5.09 -15.12
C ALA A 493 -14.73 4.67 -16.44
N VAL A 494 -14.20 3.68 -17.14
CA VAL A 494 -14.81 3.12 -18.36
C VAL A 494 -16.17 2.48 -18.05
N LEU A 495 -16.23 1.61 -17.03
CA LEU A 495 -17.48 0.98 -16.61
C LEU A 495 -18.51 2.02 -16.12
N ALA A 496 -18.12 2.93 -15.24
CA ALA A 496 -19.02 3.95 -14.69
C ALA A 496 -19.56 4.88 -15.80
N ARG A 497 -18.73 5.22 -16.78
CA ARG A 497 -19.18 5.99 -17.96
C ARG A 497 -20.23 5.20 -18.76
N ARG A 498 -20.02 3.90 -18.99
CA ARG A 498 -20.98 3.09 -19.74
C ARG A 498 -22.32 2.99 -19.00
N ILE A 499 -22.29 2.74 -17.70
CA ILE A 499 -23.48 2.71 -16.84
C ILE A 499 -24.23 4.05 -16.92
N MET A 500 -23.54 5.17 -16.72
CA MET A 500 -24.15 6.51 -16.84
C MET A 500 -24.83 6.73 -18.19
N LEU A 501 -24.16 6.40 -19.30
CA LEU A 501 -24.73 6.57 -20.63
C LEU A 501 -25.97 5.69 -20.88
N LEU A 502 -26.01 4.48 -20.32
CA LEU A 502 -27.16 3.58 -20.42
C LEU A 502 -28.34 4.05 -19.58
N GLU A 503 -28.11 4.72 -18.45
CA GLU A 503 -29.17 5.29 -17.62
C GLU A 503 -29.71 6.61 -18.24
N GLU A 504 -28.84 7.40 -18.86
CA GLU A 504 -29.17 8.67 -19.53
C GLU A 504 -29.68 8.49 -20.98
N GLU A 505 -29.83 7.26 -21.46
CA GLU A 505 -30.23 6.98 -22.84
C GLU A 505 -31.63 7.55 -23.15
N GLY A 506 -31.72 8.28 -24.26
CA GLY A 506 -32.96 8.95 -24.68
C GLY A 506 -33.26 10.26 -23.96
N LEU A 507 -32.39 10.72 -23.06
CA LEU A 507 -32.56 11.97 -22.33
C LEU A 507 -31.68 13.10 -22.90
N SER A 508 -32.21 14.32 -22.82
CA SER A 508 -31.48 15.56 -23.04
C SER A 508 -30.65 15.91 -21.80
N ARG A 509 -29.55 16.65 -22.02
CA ARG A 509 -28.64 17.02 -20.93
C ARG A 509 -29.37 17.83 -19.85
N GLY A 510 -29.29 17.34 -18.61
CA GLY A 510 -29.88 17.98 -17.43
C GLY A 510 -31.29 17.50 -17.10
N GLU A 511 -31.90 16.64 -17.94
CA GLU A 511 -33.16 15.99 -17.59
C GLU A 511 -32.98 15.01 -16.43
N VAL A 512 -34.02 14.84 -15.61
CA VAL A 512 -33.97 13.90 -14.48
C VAL A 512 -33.95 12.48 -15.02
N VAL A 513 -32.94 11.71 -14.64
CA VAL A 513 -32.88 10.28 -14.96
C VAL A 513 -34.02 9.56 -14.23
N PRO A 514 -34.98 8.95 -14.95
CA PRO A 514 -36.13 8.30 -14.33
C PRO A 514 -35.69 7.02 -13.61
N GLU A 515 -36.43 6.66 -12.56
CA GLU A 515 -36.12 5.47 -11.74
C GLU A 515 -36.02 4.18 -12.56
N THR A 516 -36.89 4.02 -13.55
CA THR A 516 -36.91 2.85 -14.45
C THR A 516 -35.63 2.67 -15.26
N ASN A 517 -34.85 3.73 -15.45
CA ASN A 517 -33.57 3.66 -16.14
C ASN A 517 -32.42 3.28 -15.18
N ARG A 518 -32.61 3.41 -13.87
CA ARG A 518 -31.57 3.27 -12.85
C ARG A 518 -31.16 1.82 -12.65
N PHE A 519 -29.86 1.59 -12.49
CA PHE A 519 -29.30 0.30 -12.14
C PHE A 519 -29.16 0.16 -10.61
N HIS A 520 -29.74 -0.90 -10.08
CA HIS A 520 -29.75 -1.19 -8.64
C HIS A 520 -28.50 -1.97 -8.23
N ASN A 521 -28.35 -3.19 -8.77
CA ASN A 521 -27.23 -4.06 -8.49
C ASN A 521 -26.29 -4.09 -9.70
N ILE A 522 -25.00 -3.89 -9.49
CA ILE A 522 -23.96 -3.97 -10.53
C ILE A 522 -22.92 -5.00 -10.05
N LYS A 523 -22.79 -6.09 -10.80
CA LYS A 523 -21.70 -7.07 -10.69
C LYS A 523 -20.75 -6.87 -11.85
N LYS A 524 -19.45 -7.00 -11.61
CA LYS A 524 -18.42 -6.84 -12.63
C LYS A 524 -17.32 -7.88 -12.46
N ASN A 525 -16.79 -8.32 -13.58
CA ASN A 525 -15.56 -9.09 -13.68
C ASN A 525 -14.67 -8.42 -14.73
N VAL A 526 -13.38 -8.28 -14.42
CA VAL A 526 -12.41 -7.64 -15.31
C VAL A 526 -11.50 -8.72 -15.86
N ASP A 527 -11.56 -8.91 -17.17
CA ASP A 527 -10.64 -9.73 -17.93
C ASP A 527 -9.51 -8.85 -18.45
N TYR A 528 -8.34 -8.99 -17.83
CA TYR A 528 -7.18 -8.17 -18.13
C TYR A 528 -6.43 -8.63 -19.38
N ASP A 529 -6.47 -9.93 -19.69
CA ASP A 529 -5.82 -10.52 -20.86
C ASP A 529 -6.55 -10.07 -22.13
N ASP A 530 -7.89 -10.16 -22.12
CA ASP A 530 -8.74 -9.75 -23.24
C ASP A 530 -9.08 -8.26 -23.25
N ARG A 531 -8.68 -7.51 -22.20
CA ARG A 531 -9.03 -6.09 -21.96
C ARG A 531 -10.54 -5.82 -22.02
N LYS A 532 -11.32 -6.62 -21.30
CA LYS A 532 -12.79 -6.54 -21.26
C LYS A 532 -13.32 -6.49 -19.83
N ILE A 533 -14.36 -5.70 -19.62
CA ILE A 533 -15.20 -5.73 -18.42
C ILE A 533 -16.48 -6.46 -18.78
N LEU A 534 -16.73 -7.59 -18.12
CA LEU A 534 -18.02 -8.27 -18.14
C LEU A 534 -18.83 -7.70 -16.98
N PHE A 535 -19.97 -7.06 -17.24
CA PHE A 535 -20.83 -6.59 -16.17
C PHE A 535 -22.28 -7.05 -16.34
N GLU A 536 -22.89 -7.34 -15.20
CA GLU A 536 -24.30 -7.67 -15.04
C GLU A 536 -24.93 -6.62 -14.15
N ALA A 537 -25.99 -5.97 -14.61
CA ALA A 537 -26.71 -4.96 -13.85
C ALA A 537 -28.21 -5.21 -13.83
N THR A 538 -28.90 -4.83 -12.74
CA THR A 538 -30.36 -5.02 -12.61
C THR A 538 -31.10 -3.69 -12.65
N ARG A 539 -32.23 -3.63 -13.37
CA ARG A 539 -33.17 -2.50 -13.36
C ARG A 539 -34.51 -2.93 -12.81
N ALA A 540 -35.11 -2.12 -11.95
CA ALA A 540 -36.48 -2.38 -11.51
C ALA A 540 -37.44 -2.23 -12.70
N SER A 541 -38.37 -3.17 -12.86
CA SER A 541 -39.38 -3.10 -13.92
C SER A 541 -40.43 -2.02 -13.67
N ASP A 542 -40.61 -1.62 -12.42
CA ASP A 542 -41.53 -0.59 -11.96
C ASP A 542 -41.06 0.00 -10.62
N MET A 543 -41.77 1.03 -10.13
CA MET A 543 -41.47 1.70 -8.87
C MET A 543 -41.62 0.82 -7.62
N THR A 544 -42.28 -0.34 -7.73
CA THR A 544 -42.48 -1.24 -6.58
C THR A 544 -41.22 -2.04 -6.23
N CYS A 545 -40.23 -2.08 -7.14
CA CYS A 545 -38.98 -2.82 -6.98
C CYS A 545 -39.19 -4.32 -6.66
N LYS A 546 -40.32 -4.91 -7.08
CA LYS A 546 -40.61 -6.33 -6.88
C LYS A 546 -40.04 -7.22 -7.99
N ASN A 547 -39.93 -6.68 -9.20
CA ASN A 547 -39.43 -7.37 -10.38
C ASN A 547 -38.22 -6.63 -10.93
N PHE A 548 -37.21 -7.39 -11.33
CA PHE A 548 -35.98 -6.85 -11.90
C PHE A 548 -35.68 -7.48 -13.26
N SER A 549 -35.33 -6.65 -14.23
CA SER A 549 -34.69 -7.08 -15.47
C SER A 549 -33.18 -7.11 -15.30
N VAL A 550 -32.50 -7.98 -16.06
CA VAL A 550 -31.04 -8.14 -16.01
C VAL A 550 -30.44 -7.68 -17.34
N HIS A 551 -29.53 -6.71 -17.27
CA HIS A 551 -28.67 -6.27 -18.37
C HIS A 551 -27.32 -6.97 -18.25
N ARG A 552 -26.81 -7.52 -19.35
CA ARG A 552 -25.46 -8.11 -19.42
C ARG A 552 -24.73 -7.56 -20.62
N GLU A 553 -23.48 -7.16 -20.40
CA GLU A 553 -22.68 -6.58 -21.46
C GLU A 553 -21.19 -6.86 -21.23
N SER A 554 -20.46 -7.00 -22.35
CA SER A 554 -19.00 -7.04 -22.40
C SER A 554 -18.50 -5.73 -22.98
N LEU A 555 -17.66 -5.03 -22.24
CA LEU A 555 -17.17 -3.69 -22.56
C LEU A 555 -15.64 -3.72 -22.69
N GLY A 556 -15.11 -3.36 -23.85
CA GLY A 556 -13.67 -3.17 -24.02
C GLY A 556 -13.17 -1.91 -23.31
N PHE A 557 -11.92 -1.92 -22.85
CA PHE A 557 -11.27 -0.78 -22.22
C PHE A 557 -9.84 -0.54 -22.71
#